data_AF-A0A9D1RBZ7-F1
#
_entry.id   AF-A0A9D1RBZ7-F1
#
_cell.length_a   1.000
_cell.length_b   1.000
_cell.length_c   1.000
_cell.angle_alpha   90.00
_cell.angle_beta   90.00
_cell.angle_gamma   90.00
#
_symmetry.space_group_name_H-M   'P 1'
#
loop_
_entity.id
_entity.type
_entity.pdbx_description
1 polymer ?
#
loop_
_entity_poly.entity_id
_entity_poly.type
_entity_poly.pdbx_seq_one_letter_code
_entity_poly.pdbx_strand_id
1 'polypeptide(L)'
;MKYIKRFFTLFAFLFLLSISTFPAYSMLNGFEIEPLTSTENKRIKSNTTFEHFDEEPAKDSIECFDVNESGEIAIGSESHSSKIISIYSTDGVFLYALEFETEGGFGLEWQDNGLNVYFVRGAIGINIDPQGNILDVFAIKDTMENNSYWNNVVFSSTRNVNGTVYKIDNDLGIFNFVQSSYSRLVKISPNGEKIVLYDVGNSQLFYTLLWTGVILIGIVSIITIILKQWKKNLEDMKKQERTFQELLEQVNEGNKNQK
;
A
#
# COMPACT_ATOMS: atom_id res chain seq x y z
N MET A 1 -0.48 47.82 40.70
CA MET A 1 -1.62 47.09 40.11
C MET A 1 -2.25 47.71 38.87
N LYS A 2 -2.41 49.05 38.77
CA LYS A 2 -3.08 49.71 37.62
C LYS A 2 -2.36 49.49 36.28
N TYR A 3 -1.03 49.45 36.28
CA TYR A 3 -0.20 49.23 35.10
C TYR A 3 -0.17 47.76 34.65
N ILE A 4 -0.20 46.81 35.58
CA ILE A 4 -0.31 45.36 35.28
C ILE A 4 -1.65 45.04 34.63
N LYS A 5 -2.76 45.59 35.13
CA LYS A 5 -4.07 45.41 34.50
C LYS A 5 -4.07 45.96 33.07
N ARG A 6 -3.55 47.18 32.86
CA ARG A 6 -3.45 47.78 31.52
C ARG A 6 -2.57 46.99 30.56
N PHE A 7 -1.46 46.44 31.05
CA PHE A 7 -0.59 45.57 30.26
C PHE A 7 -1.32 44.28 29.84
N PHE A 8 -2.02 43.62 30.76
CA PHE A 8 -2.81 42.43 30.44
C PHE A 8 -3.96 42.73 29.48
N THR A 9 -4.63 43.89 29.59
CA THR A 9 -5.68 44.28 28.66
C THR A 9 -5.13 44.55 27.26
N LEU A 10 -3.98 45.20 27.16
CA LEU A 10 -3.32 45.46 25.87
C LEU A 10 -2.81 44.17 25.24
N PHE A 11 -2.25 43.26 26.05
CA PHE A 11 -1.78 41.94 25.61
C PHE A 11 -2.93 41.06 25.14
N ALA A 12 -4.06 41.03 25.87
CA ALA A 12 -5.26 40.31 25.44
C ALA A 12 -5.84 40.86 24.13
N PHE A 13 -5.80 42.19 23.94
CA PHE A 13 -6.26 42.82 22.71
C PHE A 13 -5.33 42.54 21.52
N LEU A 14 -4.01 42.55 21.73
CA LEU A 14 -3.01 42.14 20.74
C LEU A 14 -3.11 40.65 20.39
N PHE A 15 -3.39 39.80 21.38
CA PHE A 15 -3.62 38.37 21.18
C PHE A 15 -4.90 38.12 20.35
N LEU A 16 -5.99 38.83 20.65
CA LEU A 16 -7.23 38.76 19.86
C LEU A 16 -7.06 39.28 18.43
N LEU A 17 -6.21 40.29 18.21
CA LEU A 17 -5.89 40.79 16.87
C LEU A 17 -4.98 39.85 16.08
N SER A 18 -4.21 38.97 16.74
CA SER A 18 -3.43 37.92 16.08
C SER A 18 -4.26 36.71 15.62
N ILE A 19 -5.54 36.65 16.01
CA ILE A 19 -6.51 35.68 15.48
C ILE A 19 -7.09 36.19 14.12
N SER A 20 -6.40 37.09 13.43
CA SER A 20 -6.77 37.54 12.10
C SER A 20 -6.80 36.35 11.14
N THR A 21 -8.02 35.95 10.79
CA THR A 21 -8.39 35.20 9.58
C THR A 21 -7.53 33.99 9.30
N PHE A 22 -7.72 32.93 10.07
CA PHE A 22 -7.63 31.61 9.44
C PHE A 22 -8.73 31.58 8.37
N PRO A 23 -8.40 31.28 7.10
CA PRO A 23 -9.43 30.87 6.16
C PRO A 23 -10.22 29.76 6.86
N ALA A 24 -11.55 29.90 6.92
CA ALA A 24 -12.41 28.81 7.33
C ALA A 24 -12.28 27.73 6.24
N TYR A 25 -11.27 26.88 6.39
CA TYR A 25 -11.17 25.67 5.60
C TYR A 25 -12.30 24.77 6.06
N SER A 26 -13.21 24.46 5.15
CA SER A 26 -14.13 23.36 5.34
C SER A 26 -13.30 22.08 5.44
N MET A 27 -13.10 21.56 6.65
CA MET A 27 -12.75 20.15 6.86
C MET A 27 -13.98 19.33 6.42
N LEU A 28 -14.19 19.22 5.12
CA LEU A 28 -15.23 18.33 4.60
C LEU A 28 -14.78 16.88 4.81
N ASN A 29 -13.46 16.65 4.85
CA ASN A 29 -12.80 15.38 5.14
C ASN A 29 -11.62 15.65 6.09
N GLY A 30 -11.02 14.62 6.70
CA GLY A 30 -9.83 14.78 7.53
C GLY A 30 -8.55 15.21 6.79
N PHE A 31 -8.62 15.35 5.46
CA PHE A 31 -7.58 15.94 4.63
C PHE A 31 -7.70 17.47 4.54
N GLU A 32 -6.56 18.16 4.55
CA GLU A 32 -6.46 19.51 4.01
C GLU A 32 -6.50 19.47 2.48
N ILE A 33 -7.52 20.09 1.90
CA ILE A 33 -7.78 20.08 0.46
C ILE A 33 -7.50 21.44 -0.19
N GLU A 34 -7.32 21.42 -1.50
CA GLU A 34 -7.34 22.62 -2.34
C GLU A 34 -8.35 22.48 -3.49
N PRO A 35 -9.09 23.56 -3.81
CA PRO A 35 -10.05 23.52 -4.89
C PRO A 35 -9.32 23.42 -6.23
N LEU A 36 -9.79 22.51 -7.07
CA LEU A 36 -9.32 22.39 -8.44
C LEU A 36 -9.86 23.52 -9.30
N THR A 37 -9.10 23.94 -10.32
CA THR A 37 -9.65 24.83 -11.34
C THR A 37 -10.76 24.14 -12.13
N SER A 38 -11.67 24.92 -12.72
CA SER A 38 -12.77 24.36 -13.53
C SER A 38 -12.28 23.49 -14.70
N THR A 39 -11.10 23.78 -15.25
CA THR A 39 -10.47 23.00 -16.32
C THR A 39 -9.95 21.67 -15.81
N GLU A 40 -9.26 21.65 -14.67
CA GLU A 40 -8.75 20.42 -14.05
C GLU A 40 -9.89 19.50 -13.62
N ASN A 41 -10.91 20.05 -12.97
CA ASN A 41 -12.09 19.31 -12.55
C ASN A 41 -12.77 18.63 -13.76
N LYS A 42 -13.01 19.38 -14.85
CA LYS A 42 -13.56 18.82 -16.09
C LYS A 42 -12.69 17.71 -16.68
N ARG A 43 -11.37 17.90 -16.72
CA ARG A 43 -10.42 16.92 -17.25
C ARG A 43 -10.43 15.62 -16.44
N ILE A 44 -10.45 15.72 -15.11
CA ILE A 44 -10.48 14.53 -14.24
C ILE A 44 -11.81 13.80 -14.43
N LYS A 45 -12.93 14.53 -14.39
CA LYS A 45 -14.27 13.94 -14.61
C LYS A 45 -14.43 13.30 -16.00
N SER A 46 -13.81 13.84 -17.05
CA SER A 46 -13.89 13.26 -18.40
C SER A 46 -13.01 12.02 -18.60
N ASN A 47 -11.97 11.86 -17.79
CA ASN A 47 -10.99 10.78 -17.92
C ASN A 47 -11.17 9.68 -16.87
N THR A 48 -12.12 9.83 -15.95
CA THR A 48 -12.41 8.85 -14.90
C THR A 48 -13.83 8.35 -15.07
N THR A 49 -13.98 7.04 -15.18
CA THR A 49 -15.28 6.37 -15.26
C THR A 49 -15.32 5.28 -14.20
N PHE A 50 -16.47 5.16 -13.54
CA PHE A 50 -16.79 4.04 -12.66
C PHE A 50 -17.92 3.25 -13.31
N GLU A 51 -17.67 2.00 -13.66
CA GLU A 51 -18.67 1.11 -14.23
C GLU A 51 -19.34 0.32 -13.09
N HIS A 52 -20.67 0.29 -13.07
CA HIS A 52 -21.44 -0.37 -12.02
C HIS A 52 -21.87 -1.78 -12.42
N PHE A 53 -21.79 -2.72 -11.47
CA PHE A 53 -22.20 -4.11 -11.66
C PHE A 53 -22.96 -4.63 -10.44
N ASP A 54 -24.03 -5.38 -10.71
CA ASP A 54 -24.86 -6.07 -9.71
C ASP A 54 -24.44 -7.53 -9.48
N GLU A 55 -23.40 -8.01 -10.17
CA GLU A 55 -22.85 -9.35 -10.03
C GLU A 55 -21.55 -9.33 -9.22
N GLU A 56 -21.40 -10.24 -8.26
CA GLU A 56 -20.21 -10.32 -7.41
C GLU A 56 -19.00 -10.72 -8.27
N PRO A 57 -17.96 -9.87 -8.37
CA PRO A 57 -16.75 -10.20 -9.10
C PRO A 57 -15.99 -11.33 -8.39
N ALA A 58 -15.04 -11.94 -9.11
CA ALA A 58 -14.11 -12.85 -8.47
C ALA A 58 -13.36 -12.13 -7.33
N LYS A 59 -13.22 -12.82 -6.19
CA LYS A 59 -12.52 -12.26 -5.04
C LYS A 59 -11.02 -12.15 -5.34
N ASP A 60 -10.48 -10.97 -5.12
CA ASP A 60 -9.06 -10.66 -5.18
C ASP A 60 -8.57 -10.09 -3.84
N SER A 61 -7.25 -9.95 -3.69
CA SER A 61 -6.64 -9.41 -2.47
C SER A 61 -7.14 -8.00 -2.16
N ILE A 62 -7.33 -7.72 -0.88
CA ILE A 62 -7.80 -6.44 -0.37
C ILE A 62 -6.61 -5.47 -0.32
N GLU A 63 -6.72 -4.37 -1.05
CA GLU A 63 -5.74 -3.27 -1.05
C GLU A 63 -6.11 -2.20 -0.01
N CYS A 64 -7.40 -1.92 0.12
CA CYS A 64 -7.95 -0.97 1.08
C CYS A 64 -9.40 -1.33 1.40
N PHE A 65 -9.92 -0.83 2.52
CA PHE A 65 -11.32 -1.00 2.87
C PHE A 65 -11.79 0.14 3.76
N ASP A 66 -13.10 0.31 3.82
CA ASP A 66 -13.72 1.16 4.81
C ASP A 66 -15.11 0.67 5.22
N VAL A 67 -15.60 1.12 6.37
CA VAL A 67 -16.90 0.74 6.91
C VAL A 67 -17.63 1.97 7.42
N ASN A 68 -18.84 2.23 6.93
CA ASN A 68 -19.65 3.38 7.36
C ASN A 68 -20.33 3.12 8.72
N GLU A 69 -20.99 4.14 9.28
CA GLU A 69 -21.66 4.04 10.59
C GLU A 69 -22.80 3.00 10.62
N SER A 70 -23.44 2.75 9.47
CA SER A 70 -24.47 1.71 9.29
C SER A 70 -23.89 0.30 9.19
N GLY A 71 -22.56 0.17 9.06
CA GLY A 71 -21.85 -1.09 8.94
C GLY A 71 -21.78 -1.63 7.51
N GLU A 72 -22.09 -0.84 6.49
CA GLU A 72 -21.80 -1.20 5.10
C GLU A 72 -20.30 -1.11 4.83
N ILE A 73 -19.81 -2.06 4.04
CA ILE A 73 -18.40 -2.36 3.89
C ILE A 73 -18.02 -2.11 2.43
N ALA A 74 -17.01 -1.27 2.22
CA ALA A 74 -16.39 -1.10 0.91
C ALA A 74 -15.03 -1.80 0.91
N ILE A 75 -14.80 -2.70 -0.05
CA ILE A 75 -13.54 -3.43 -0.23
C ILE A 75 -12.94 -3.03 -1.58
N GLY A 76 -11.76 -2.43 -1.54
CA GLY A 76 -10.94 -2.14 -2.71
C GLY A 76 -10.01 -3.31 -3.02
N SER A 77 -10.01 -3.75 -4.27
CA SER A 77 -9.14 -4.80 -4.80
C SER A 77 -8.59 -4.41 -6.18
N GLU A 78 -7.53 -5.08 -6.60
CA GLU A 78 -6.92 -4.90 -7.92
C GLU A 78 -6.92 -6.24 -8.66
N SER A 79 -7.51 -6.25 -9.85
CA SER A 79 -7.52 -7.41 -10.73
C SER A 79 -6.89 -7.03 -12.07
N HIS A 80 -5.69 -7.55 -12.34
CA HIS A 80 -4.90 -7.20 -13.53
C HIS A 80 -4.65 -5.69 -13.64
N SER A 81 -5.25 -5.02 -14.63
CA SER A 81 -5.13 -3.57 -14.84
C SER A 81 -6.26 -2.77 -14.18
N SER A 82 -7.36 -3.42 -13.82
CA SER A 82 -8.56 -2.77 -13.32
C SER A 82 -8.57 -2.72 -11.79
N LYS A 83 -9.17 -1.66 -11.24
CA LYS A 83 -9.44 -1.51 -9.82
C LYS A 83 -10.92 -1.77 -9.58
N ILE A 84 -11.24 -2.53 -8.54
CA ILE A 84 -12.60 -2.94 -8.22
C ILE A 84 -12.92 -2.53 -6.79
N ILE A 85 -14.07 -1.90 -6.59
CA ILE A 85 -14.66 -1.61 -5.29
C ILE A 85 -15.89 -2.49 -5.14
N SER A 86 -15.84 -3.48 -4.25
CA SER A 86 -17.00 -4.31 -3.94
C SER A 86 -17.65 -3.83 -2.65
N ILE A 87 -18.97 -3.62 -2.69
CA ILE A 87 -19.77 -3.15 -1.56
C ILE A 87 -20.57 -4.31 -0.97
N TYR A 88 -20.49 -4.45 0.35
CA TYR A 88 -21.17 -5.49 1.11
C TYR A 88 -21.99 -4.89 2.25
N SER A 89 -23.07 -5.56 2.61
CA SER A 89 -23.81 -5.28 3.84
C SER A 89 -22.99 -5.65 5.10
N THR A 90 -23.50 -5.27 6.27
CA THR A 90 -22.87 -5.58 7.57
C THR A 90 -22.67 -7.08 7.85
N ASP A 91 -23.46 -7.94 7.18
CA ASP A 91 -23.40 -9.39 7.32
C ASP A 91 -22.54 -10.04 6.23
N GLY A 92 -21.86 -9.24 5.39
CA GLY A 92 -20.99 -9.74 4.32
C GLY A 92 -21.73 -10.20 3.06
N VAL A 93 -23.01 -9.85 2.91
CA VAL A 93 -23.76 -10.09 1.67
C VAL A 93 -23.38 -9.04 0.64
N PHE A 94 -22.96 -9.47 -0.56
CA PHE A 94 -22.65 -8.61 -1.69
C PHE A 94 -23.85 -7.75 -2.10
N LEU A 95 -23.61 -6.47 -2.37
CA LEU A 95 -24.63 -5.50 -2.79
C LEU A 95 -24.42 -5.06 -4.24
N TYR A 96 -23.24 -4.51 -4.55
CA TYR A 96 -22.84 -4.10 -5.90
C TYR A 96 -21.33 -3.90 -5.97
N ALA A 97 -20.80 -3.75 -7.17
CA ALA A 97 -19.40 -3.41 -7.41
C ALA A 97 -19.26 -2.22 -8.37
N LEU A 98 -18.12 -1.54 -8.28
CA LEU A 98 -17.69 -0.50 -9.19
C LEU A 98 -16.30 -0.84 -9.73
N GLU A 99 -16.12 -0.81 -11.06
CA GLU A 99 -14.81 -0.95 -11.72
C GLU A 99 -14.33 0.39 -12.25
N PHE A 100 -13.04 0.66 -12.11
CA PHE A 100 -12.42 1.88 -12.63
C PHE A 100 -10.94 1.68 -12.92
N GLU A 101 -10.34 2.65 -13.62
CA GLU A 101 -8.91 2.67 -13.91
C GLU A 101 -8.22 3.83 -13.22
N THR A 102 -7.04 3.57 -12.67
CA THR A 102 -6.12 4.60 -12.20
C THR A 102 -4.69 4.08 -12.21
N GLU A 103 -3.73 4.99 -12.36
CA GLU A 103 -2.32 4.66 -12.20
C GLU A 103 -1.94 4.62 -10.71
N GLY A 104 -1.49 3.46 -10.24
CA GLY A 104 -1.04 3.27 -8.86
C GLY A 104 -2.15 2.87 -7.91
N GLY A 105 -1.87 3.03 -6.61
CA GLY A 105 -2.79 2.62 -5.54
C GLY A 105 -3.95 3.59 -5.34
N PHE A 106 -4.98 3.10 -4.65
CA PHE A 106 -6.15 3.88 -4.28
C PHE A 106 -6.59 3.56 -2.86
N GLY A 107 -7.27 4.52 -2.23
CA GLY A 107 -7.87 4.38 -0.91
C GLY A 107 -9.36 4.64 -0.94
N LEU A 108 -10.08 4.18 0.09
CA LEU A 108 -11.52 4.33 0.23
C LEU A 108 -11.86 4.97 1.58
N GLU A 109 -12.89 5.81 1.57
CA GLU A 109 -13.48 6.36 2.80
C GLU A 109 -14.94 6.73 2.56
N TRP A 110 -15.83 6.19 3.36
CA TRP A 110 -17.23 6.55 3.36
C TRP A 110 -17.44 7.99 3.83
N GLN A 111 -18.40 8.66 3.23
CA GLN A 111 -18.88 9.98 3.60
C GLN A 111 -20.41 9.98 3.60
N ASP A 112 -21.02 10.97 4.25
CA ASP A 112 -22.48 11.07 4.40
C ASP A 112 -23.24 10.98 3.05
N ASN A 113 -22.63 11.44 1.96
CA ASN A 113 -23.26 11.53 0.64
C ASN A 113 -22.67 10.58 -0.41
N GLY A 114 -21.83 9.62 -0.03
CA GLY A 114 -21.24 8.68 -0.99
C GLY A 114 -19.92 8.08 -0.53
N LEU A 115 -19.13 7.60 -1.48
CA LEU A 115 -17.82 7.02 -1.24
C LEU A 115 -16.74 7.95 -1.80
N ASN A 116 -15.75 8.31 -0.98
CA ASN A 116 -14.53 8.91 -1.50
C ASN A 116 -13.59 7.81 -1.98
N VAL A 117 -13.19 7.91 -3.24
CA VAL A 117 -12.12 7.13 -3.85
C VAL A 117 -10.91 8.04 -4.02
N TYR A 118 -9.84 7.72 -3.31
CA TYR A 118 -8.63 8.52 -3.30
C TYR A 118 -7.58 7.91 -4.22
N PHE A 119 -7.19 8.63 -5.26
CA PHE A 119 -6.07 8.24 -6.13
C PHE A 119 -4.77 8.72 -5.49
N VAL A 120 -3.93 7.76 -5.05
CA VAL A 120 -2.67 8.06 -4.37
C VAL A 120 -1.75 8.84 -5.30
N ARG A 121 -1.64 8.38 -6.56
CA ARG A 121 -0.89 9.10 -7.58
C ARG A 121 -1.73 10.29 -8.06
N GLY A 122 -1.18 11.49 -7.88
CA GLY A 122 -1.85 12.74 -8.22
C GLY A 122 -2.58 13.38 -7.05
N ALA A 123 -2.67 12.71 -5.89
CA ALA A 123 -3.28 13.23 -4.66
C ALA A 123 -4.69 13.79 -4.92
N ILE A 124 -5.55 13.01 -5.58
CA ILE A 124 -6.91 13.41 -5.94
C ILE A 124 -7.91 12.58 -5.15
N GLY A 125 -8.94 13.23 -4.61
CA GLY A 125 -10.13 12.57 -4.10
C GLY A 125 -11.31 12.74 -5.06
N ILE A 126 -12.07 11.67 -5.26
CA ILE A 126 -13.26 11.63 -6.10
C ILE A 126 -14.41 11.11 -5.23
N ASN A 127 -15.44 11.93 -5.04
CA ASN A 127 -16.65 11.49 -4.34
C ASN A 127 -17.65 10.94 -5.36
N ILE A 128 -18.11 9.71 -5.14
CA ILE A 128 -19.02 9.00 -6.04
C ILE A 128 -20.28 8.53 -5.32
N ASP A 129 -21.38 8.46 -6.07
CA ASP A 129 -22.61 7.82 -5.62
C ASP A 129 -22.58 6.29 -5.84
N PRO A 130 -23.57 5.53 -5.35
CA PRO A 130 -23.64 4.07 -5.55
C PRO A 130 -23.70 3.61 -7.02
N GLN A 131 -24.11 4.49 -7.93
CA GLN A 131 -24.16 4.22 -9.37
C GLN A 131 -22.84 4.53 -10.08
N GLY A 132 -21.83 5.02 -9.35
CA GLY A 132 -20.52 5.41 -9.90
C GLY A 132 -20.51 6.82 -10.50
N ASN A 133 -21.57 7.63 -10.33
CA ASN A 133 -21.55 9.00 -10.82
C ASN A 133 -20.65 9.87 -9.93
N ILE A 134 -19.79 10.67 -10.56
CA ILE A 134 -18.88 11.57 -9.87
C ILE A 134 -19.61 12.83 -9.38
N LEU A 135 -19.83 12.90 -8.07
CA LEU A 135 -20.44 14.03 -7.38
C LEU A 135 -19.44 15.18 -7.27
N ASP A 136 -18.23 14.91 -6.76
CA ASP A 136 -17.20 15.93 -6.55
C ASP A 136 -15.78 15.42 -6.80
N VAL A 137 -14.86 16.34 -7.05
CA VAL A 137 -13.43 16.07 -7.24
C VAL A 137 -12.61 17.19 -6.58
N PHE A 138 -11.63 16.81 -5.77
CA PHE A 138 -10.75 17.73 -5.04
C PHE A 138 -9.30 17.26 -5.04
N ALA A 139 -8.37 18.21 -4.91
CA ALA A 139 -6.96 17.90 -4.71
C ALA A 139 -6.63 17.88 -3.21
N ILE A 140 -5.74 16.97 -2.83
CA ILE A 140 -5.25 16.78 -1.48
C ILE A 140 -3.86 17.42 -1.41
N LYS A 141 -3.65 18.32 -0.46
CA LYS A 141 -2.36 18.99 -0.32
C LYS A 141 -1.29 18.03 0.18
N ASP A 142 -0.03 18.28 -0.20
CA ASP A 142 1.11 17.59 0.38
C ASP A 142 1.50 18.25 1.71
N THR A 143 0.95 17.74 2.80
CA THR A 143 1.24 18.17 4.18
C THR A 143 1.57 16.99 5.07
N MET A 144 2.25 17.24 6.18
CA MET A 144 2.57 16.19 7.16
C MET A 144 1.30 15.57 7.75
N GLU A 145 0.29 16.39 8.00
CA GLU A 145 -1.01 16.01 8.52
C GLU A 145 -1.73 15.08 7.56
N ASN A 146 -1.76 15.41 6.26
CA ASN A 146 -2.35 14.57 5.23
C ASN A 146 -1.59 13.26 5.06
N ASN A 147 -0.26 13.29 5.08
CA ASN A 147 0.55 12.07 5.05
C ASN A 147 0.27 11.15 6.25
N SER A 148 0.00 11.72 7.43
CA SER A 148 -0.46 10.95 8.59
C SER A 148 -1.86 10.37 8.36
N TYR A 149 -2.78 11.15 7.79
CA TYR A 149 -4.16 10.72 7.52
C TYR A 149 -4.22 9.56 6.52
N TRP A 150 -3.43 9.62 5.45
CA TRP A 150 -3.27 8.53 4.49
C TRP A 150 -2.94 7.22 5.19
N ASN A 151 -1.92 7.23 6.05
CA ASN A 151 -1.40 6.00 6.65
C ASN A 151 -2.26 5.47 7.80
N ASN A 152 -2.89 6.36 8.57
CA ASN A 152 -3.57 6.00 9.82
C ASN A 152 -5.09 5.95 9.71
N VAL A 153 -5.66 6.58 8.67
CA VAL A 153 -7.09 6.53 8.38
C VAL A 153 -7.27 5.76 7.08
N VAL A 154 -7.02 6.36 5.92
CA VAL A 154 -7.35 5.76 4.60
C VAL A 154 -6.81 4.33 4.45
N PHE A 155 -5.53 4.08 4.77
CA PHE A 155 -4.89 2.77 4.66
C PHE A 155 -4.79 1.99 5.98
N SER A 156 -5.50 2.44 7.03
CA SER A 156 -5.50 1.66 8.27
C SER A 156 -6.18 0.31 8.06
N SER A 157 -5.52 -0.74 8.56
CA SER A 157 -6.01 -2.12 8.48
C SER A 157 -7.14 -2.43 9.49
N THR A 158 -7.57 -1.44 10.26
CA THR A 158 -8.59 -1.60 11.30
C THR A 158 -9.56 -0.43 11.29
N ARG A 159 -10.85 -0.74 11.46
CA ARG A 159 -11.95 0.20 11.67
C ARG A 159 -12.73 -0.18 12.92
N ASN A 160 -13.16 0.81 13.67
CA ASN A 160 -14.05 0.60 14.81
C ASN A 160 -15.33 1.41 14.57
N VAL A 161 -16.44 0.70 14.42
CA VAL A 161 -17.77 1.27 14.21
C VAL A 161 -18.67 0.76 15.32
N ASN A 162 -19.16 1.65 16.17
CA ASN A 162 -20.09 1.33 17.25
C ASN A 162 -19.62 0.17 18.16
N GLY A 163 -18.31 0.11 18.44
CA GLY A 163 -17.69 -0.93 19.26
C GLY A 163 -17.44 -2.27 18.54
N THR A 164 -17.87 -2.39 17.29
CA THR A 164 -17.52 -3.50 16.40
C THR A 164 -16.24 -3.16 15.67
N VAL A 165 -15.25 -4.06 15.75
CA VAL A 165 -13.97 -3.90 15.07
C VAL A 165 -13.98 -4.68 13.77
N TYR A 166 -13.70 -4.00 12.66
CA TYR A 166 -13.44 -4.61 11.37
C TYR A 166 -11.93 -4.56 11.12
N LYS A 167 -11.35 -5.68 10.72
CA LYS A 167 -9.91 -5.79 10.53
C LYS A 167 -9.61 -6.57 9.27
N ILE A 168 -8.73 -6.03 8.44
CA ILE A 168 -8.10 -6.80 7.37
C ILE A 168 -6.80 -7.43 7.88
N ASP A 169 -6.61 -8.70 7.56
CA ASP A 169 -5.40 -9.43 7.88
C ASP A 169 -5.04 -10.48 6.83
N ASN A 170 -3.86 -11.07 7.03
CA ASN A 170 -3.40 -12.21 6.26
C ASN A 170 -3.49 -13.47 7.12
N ASP A 171 -4.00 -14.55 6.55
CA ASP A 171 -4.00 -15.88 7.18
C ASP A 171 -2.66 -16.61 7.02
N LEU A 172 -1.55 -15.90 7.24
CA LEU A 172 -0.20 -16.43 7.03
C LEU A 172 0.59 -16.64 8.32
N GLY A 173 -0.03 -16.38 9.48
CA GLY A 173 0.65 -16.48 10.77
C GLY A 173 1.92 -15.62 10.80
N ILE A 174 3.07 -16.25 10.94
CA ILE A 174 4.38 -15.56 11.07
C ILE A 174 4.89 -14.90 9.78
N PHE A 175 4.25 -15.13 8.62
CA PHE A 175 4.68 -14.59 7.32
C PHE A 175 3.87 -13.38 6.84
N ASN A 176 3.05 -12.76 7.71
CA ASN A 176 2.20 -11.62 7.37
C ASN A 176 2.96 -10.38 6.84
N PHE A 177 4.28 -10.29 7.03
CA PHE A 177 5.12 -9.17 6.60
C PHE A 177 5.51 -9.19 5.10
N VAL A 178 5.21 -10.27 4.38
CA VAL A 178 5.70 -10.49 3.00
C VAL A 178 4.73 -9.92 1.95
N GLN A 179 3.50 -9.57 2.32
CA GLN A 179 2.48 -9.14 1.36
C GLN A 179 2.17 -7.64 1.48
N SER A 180 2.02 -7.00 0.32
CA SER A 180 1.54 -5.63 0.19
C SER A 180 0.02 -5.51 0.34
N SER A 181 -0.71 -6.63 0.23
CA SER A 181 -2.17 -6.71 0.28
C SER A 181 -2.67 -7.76 1.28
N TYR A 182 -3.98 -7.76 1.55
CA TYR A 182 -4.61 -8.58 2.59
C TYR A 182 -5.54 -9.66 2.03
N SER A 183 -5.62 -10.82 2.66
CA SER A 183 -6.44 -11.95 2.17
C SER A 183 -7.80 -12.11 2.83
N ARG A 184 -8.06 -11.43 3.97
CA ARG A 184 -9.32 -11.54 4.70
C ARG A 184 -9.80 -10.22 5.29
N LEU A 185 -11.13 -10.13 5.45
CA LEU A 185 -11.80 -9.16 6.31
C LEU A 185 -12.52 -9.89 7.46
N VAL A 186 -12.22 -9.50 8.69
CA VAL A 186 -12.78 -10.09 9.92
C VAL A 186 -13.55 -9.03 10.68
N LYS A 187 -14.80 -9.36 11.05
CA LYS A 187 -15.64 -8.60 11.97
C LYS A 187 -15.48 -9.18 13.37
N ILE A 188 -15.27 -8.32 14.35
CA ILE A 188 -15.11 -8.66 15.77
C ILE A 188 -16.13 -7.84 16.55
N SER A 189 -17.17 -8.50 17.05
CA SER A 189 -18.23 -7.84 17.83
C SER A 189 -17.74 -7.43 19.23
N PRO A 190 -18.49 -6.55 19.94
CA PRO A 190 -18.09 -6.07 21.27
C PRO A 190 -17.88 -7.18 22.32
N ASN A 191 -18.52 -8.34 22.15
CA ASN A 191 -18.37 -9.53 23.00
C ASN A 191 -17.12 -10.37 22.65
N GLY A 192 -16.35 -10.00 21.62
CA GLY A 192 -15.14 -10.69 21.17
C GLY A 192 -15.36 -11.83 20.17
N GLU A 193 -16.60 -12.09 19.74
CA GLU A 193 -16.90 -13.06 18.69
C GLU A 193 -16.33 -12.58 17.34
N LYS A 194 -15.76 -13.52 16.57
CA LYS A 194 -15.09 -13.24 15.30
C LYS A 194 -15.81 -13.93 14.15
N ILE A 195 -16.12 -13.16 13.11
CA ILE A 195 -16.75 -13.64 11.89
C ILE A 195 -15.88 -13.20 10.71
N VAL A 196 -15.52 -14.14 9.83
CA VAL A 196 -14.85 -13.82 8.57
C VAL A 196 -15.92 -13.44 7.56
N LEU A 197 -15.87 -12.20 7.07
CA LEU A 197 -16.84 -11.67 6.10
C LEU A 197 -16.36 -11.81 4.65
N TYR A 198 -15.04 -11.84 4.47
CA TYR A 198 -14.42 -11.96 3.15
C TYR A 198 -13.13 -12.75 3.29
N ASP A 199 -12.92 -13.72 2.40
CA ASP A 199 -11.75 -14.61 2.37
C ASP A 199 -11.44 -14.99 0.92
N VAL A 200 -10.24 -14.66 0.47
CA VAL A 200 -9.74 -14.96 -0.89
C VAL A 200 -8.94 -16.27 -0.91
N GLY A 201 -8.65 -16.83 0.26
CA GLY A 201 -7.77 -17.97 0.42
C GLY A 201 -6.29 -17.66 0.13
N ASN A 202 -5.45 -18.68 0.27
CA ASN A 202 -3.99 -18.56 0.15
C ASN A 202 -3.44 -19.00 -1.22
N SER A 203 -4.25 -18.99 -2.28
CA SER A 203 -3.88 -19.54 -3.59
C SER A 203 -2.74 -18.73 -4.27
N GLN A 204 -2.80 -17.40 -4.23
CA GLN A 204 -1.72 -16.52 -4.70
C GLN A 204 -0.40 -16.73 -3.95
N LEU A 205 -0.46 -17.09 -2.67
CA LEU A 205 0.72 -17.40 -1.85
C LEU A 205 1.40 -18.69 -2.26
N PHE A 206 0.63 -19.71 -2.63
CA PHE A 206 1.22 -20.94 -3.15
C PHE A 206 2.07 -20.66 -4.39
N TYR A 207 1.57 -19.84 -5.32
CA TYR A 207 2.32 -19.46 -6.52
C TYR A 207 3.54 -18.60 -6.20
N THR A 208 3.41 -17.58 -5.35
CA THR A 208 4.53 -16.68 -4.97
C THR A 208 5.64 -17.43 -4.21
N LEU A 209 5.29 -18.30 -3.27
CA LEU A 209 6.25 -19.13 -2.54
C LEU A 209 6.93 -20.15 -3.45
N LEU A 210 6.18 -20.76 -4.38
CA LEU A 210 6.72 -21.68 -5.38
C LEU A 210 7.74 -20.97 -6.27
N TRP A 211 7.43 -19.79 -6.79
CA TRP A 211 8.35 -19.00 -7.63
C TRP A 211 9.59 -18.53 -6.87
N THR A 212 9.43 -18.09 -5.61
CA THR A 212 10.56 -17.69 -4.76
C THR A 212 11.49 -18.88 -4.50
N GLY A 213 10.93 -20.07 -4.27
CA GLY A 213 11.69 -21.32 -4.18
C GLY A 213 12.49 -21.65 -5.45
N VAL A 214 11.88 -21.49 -6.63
CA VAL A 214 12.56 -21.69 -7.93
C VAL A 214 13.72 -20.73 -8.11
N ILE A 215 13.55 -19.45 -7.77
CA ILE A 215 14.61 -18.44 -7.86
C ILE A 215 15.78 -18.77 -6.93
N LEU A 216 15.49 -19.16 -5.68
CA LEU A 216 16.50 -19.57 -4.71
C LEU A 216 17.33 -20.77 -5.20
N ILE A 217 16.68 -21.79 -5.77
CA ILE A 217 17.38 -22.95 -6.37
C ILE A 217 18.28 -22.50 -7.53
N GLY A 218 17.82 -21.55 -8.35
CA GLY A 218 18.61 -20.95 -9.42
C GLY A 218 19.86 -20.25 -8.89
N ILE A 219 19.72 -19.40 -7.87
CA ILE A 219 20.83 -18.69 -7.22
C ILE A 219 21.85 -19.68 -6.65
N VAL A 220 21.39 -20.69 -5.89
CA VAL A 220 22.27 -21.71 -5.32
C VAL A 220 23.02 -22.47 -6.41
N SER A 221 22.35 -22.81 -7.52
CA SER A 221 22.97 -23.49 -8.66
C SER A 221 24.07 -22.64 -9.29
N ILE A 222 23.83 -21.35 -9.50
CA ILE A 222 24.82 -20.40 -10.03
C ILE A 222 26.02 -20.29 -9.09
N ILE A 223 25.79 -20.11 -7.78
CA ILE A 223 26.86 -20.05 -6.78
C ILE A 223 27.69 -21.33 -6.81
N THR A 224 27.05 -22.49 -6.91
CA THR A 224 27.73 -23.79 -6.97
C THR A 224 28.60 -23.92 -8.22
N ILE A 225 28.14 -23.42 -9.37
CA ILE A 225 28.92 -23.40 -10.62
C ILE A 225 30.13 -22.49 -10.47
N ILE A 226 29.96 -21.28 -9.93
CA ILE A 226 31.06 -20.33 -9.70
C ILE A 226 32.11 -20.95 -8.77
N LEU A 227 31.70 -21.56 -7.66
CA LEU A 227 32.61 -22.22 -6.72
C LEU A 227 33.37 -23.39 -7.37
N LYS A 228 32.70 -24.20 -8.19
CA LYS A 228 33.35 -25.29 -8.95
C LYS A 228 34.37 -24.76 -9.96
N GLN A 229 34.02 -23.70 -10.69
CA GLN A 229 34.91 -23.09 -11.68
C GLN A 229 36.12 -22.45 -11.01
N TRP A 230 35.92 -21.78 -9.88
CA TRP A 230 37.00 -21.19 -9.11
C TRP A 230 37.95 -22.25 -8.54
N LYS A 231 37.40 -23.35 -8.00
CA LYS A 231 38.20 -24.50 -7.54
C LYS A 231 39.04 -25.10 -8.67
N LYS A 232 38.45 -25.29 -9.86
CA LYS A 232 39.16 -25.80 -11.03
C LYS A 232 40.31 -24.86 -11.45
N ASN A 233 40.06 -23.56 -11.54
CA ASN A 233 41.10 -22.58 -11.87
C ASN A 233 42.25 -22.59 -10.85
N LEU A 234 41.94 -22.73 -9.55
CA LEU A 234 42.94 -22.88 -8.49
C LEU A 234 43.80 -24.16 -8.65
N GLU A 235 43.18 -25.27 -9.02
CA GLU A 235 43.89 -26.53 -9.28
C GLU A 235 44.79 -26.43 -10.53
N ASP A 236 44.30 -25.80 -11.60
CA ASP A 236 45.05 -25.58 -12.83
C ASP A 236 46.27 -24.66 -12.58
N MET A 237 46.12 -23.58 -11.81
CA MET A 237 47.23 -22.72 -11.39
C MET A 237 48.29 -23.47 -10.58
N LYS A 238 47.87 -24.27 -9.58
CA LYS A 238 48.80 -25.09 -8.77
C LYS A 238 49.52 -26.16 -9.58
N LYS A 239 48.89 -26.66 -10.65
CA LYS A 239 49.52 -27.60 -11.57
C LYS A 239 50.58 -26.91 -12.42
N GLN A 240 50.27 -25.74 -12.98
CA GLN A 240 51.20 -24.95 -13.78
C GLN A 240 52.43 -24.52 -12.97
N GLU A 241 52.25 -24.11 -11.72
CA GLU A 241 53.35 -23.76 -10.82
C GLU A 241 54.27 -24.95 -10.55
N ARG A 242 53.72 -26.14 -10.26
CA ARG A 242 54.51 -27.37 -10.07
C ARG A 242 55.33 -27.74 -11.31
N THR A 243 54.73 -27.71 -12.49
CA THR A 243 55.44 -28.00 -13.75
C THR A 243 56.56 -26.98 -14.02
N PHE A 244 56.35 -25.71 -13.69
CA PHE A 244 57.38 -24.68 -13.82
C PHE A 244 58.55 -24.92 -12.86
N GLN A 245 58.29 -25.32 -11.61
CA GLN A 245 59.33 -25.67 -10.63
C GLN A 245 60.15 -26.88 -11.09
N GLU A 246 59.50 -27.94 -11.59
CA GLU A 246 60.18 -29.14 -12.13
C GLU A 246 61.11 -28.79 -13.31
N LEU A 247 60.67 -27.90 -14.21
CA LEU A 247 61.50 -27.43 -15.33
C LEU A 247 62.74 -26.65 -14.85
N LEU A 248 62.58 -25.77 -13.86
CA LEU A 248 63.71 -25.04 -13.28
C LEU A 248 64.73 -25.97 -12.62
N GLU A 249 64.27 -27.01 -11.94
CA GLU A 249 65.12 -28.01 -11.30
C GLU A 249 65.92 -28.80 -12.34
N GLN A 250 65.28 -29.28 -13.41
CA GLN A 250 65.94 -29.98 -14.52
C GLN A 250 67.00 -29.12 -15.22
N VAL A 251 66.70 -27.85 -15.46
CA VAL A 251 67.66 -26.90 -16.07
C VAL A 251 68.87 -26.68 -15.15
N ASN A 252 68.64 -26.58 -13.84
CA ASN A 252 69.70 -26.38 -12.86
C ASN A 252 70.61 -27.62 -12.70
N GLU A 253 70.03 -28.83 -12.72
CA GLU A 253 70.77 -30.09 -12.72
C GLU A 253 71.56 -30.30 -14.02
N GLY A 254 70.95 -29.99 -15.17
CA GLY A 254 71.63 -30.04 -16.47
C GLY A 254 72.85 -29.12 -16.54
N ASN A 255 72.74 -27.90 -15.99
CA ASN A 255 73.85 -26.94 -15.92
C ASN A 255 74.95 -27.36 -14.93
N LYS A 256 74.63 -28.10 -13.87
CA LYS A 256 75.63 -28.65 -12.94
C LYS A 256 76.45 -29.78 -13.57
N ASN A 257 75.85 -30.58 -14.44
CA ASN A 257 76.51 -31.72 -15.09
C ASN A 257 77.37 -31.31 -16.31
N GLN A 258 77.38 -30.03 -16.70
CA GLN A 258 78.17 -29.47 -17.80
C GLN A 258 79.40 -28.65 -17.34
N LYS A 259 79.67 -28.58 -16.03
CA LYS A 259 80.90 -28.02 -15.46
C LYS A 259 81.80 -29.14 -14.96
#